data_AF-A0A353GL77-F1
#
_entry.id   AF-A0A353GL77-F1
#
_cell.length_a   1.000
_cell.length_b   1.000
_cell.length_c   1.000
_cell.angle_alpha   90.00
_cell.angle_beta   90.00
_cell.angle_gamma   90.00
#
_symmetry.space_group_name_H-M   'P 1'
#
loop_
_entity.id
_entity.type
_entity.pdbx_description
1 polymer ?
#
loop_
_entity_poly.entity_id
_entity_poly.type
_entity_poly.pdbx_seq_one_letter_code
_entity_poly.pdbx_strand_id
1 'polypeptide(L)' 'SRNDQVATDMRLLLRDKTLAFAEGVLGLVETLKRLSAANVKTLMPGLTHHQPAAWTTLGHWAASHA' A
#
# COMPACT_ATOMS: atom_id res chain seq x y z
N SER A 1 -6.18 0.44 -39.06
CA SER A 1 -7.59 -0.03 -38.99
C SER A 1 -8.26 0.58 -37.78
N ARG A 2 -9.60 0.67 -37.74
CA ARG A 2 -10.34 1.06 -36.52
C ARG A 2 -9.98 0.16 -35.33
N ASN A 3 -9.64 -1.11 -35.59
CA ASN A 3 -9.22 -2.05 -34.57
C ASN A 3 -7.91 -1.62 -33.90
N ASP A 4 -6.92 -1.16 -34.68
CA ASP A 4 -5.63 -0.70 -34.15
C ASP A 4 -5.77 0.59 -33.35
N GLN A 5 -6.66 1.48 -33.80
CA GLN A 5 -6.98 2.73 -33.09
C GLN A 5 -7.57 2.42 -31.72
N VAL A 6 -8.62 1.60 -31.66
CA VAL A 6 -9.28 1.20 -30.41
C VAL A 6 -8.30 0.50 -29.44
N ALA A 7 -7.41 -0.35 -29.96
CA ALA A 7 -6.37 -0.98 -29.15
C ALA A 7 -5.36 0.04 -28.59
N THR A 8 -5.01 1.07 -29.37
CA THR A 8 -4.11 2.14 -28.95
C THR A 8 -4.75 3.01 -27.88
N ASP A 9 -6.00 3.44 -28.09
CA ASP A 9 -6.76 4.28 -27.15
C ASP A 9 -6.91 3.59 -25.79
N MET A 10 -7.22 2.29 -25.79
CA MET A 10 -7.30 1.50 -24.55
C MET A 10 -5.97 1.46 -23.79
N ARG A 11 -4.84 1.32 -24.50
CA ARG A 11 -3.51 1.28 -23.86
C ARG A 11 -3.15 2.61 -23.23
N LEU A 12 -3.45 3.72 -23.91
CA LEU A 12 -3.22 5.07 -23.39
C LEU A 12 -4.06 5.31 -22.13
N LEU A 13 -5.35 4.99 -22.19
CA LEU A 13 -6.24 5.12 -21.04
C LEU A 13 -5.76 4.28 -19.85
N LEU A 14 -5.47 2.99 -20.07
CA LEU A 14 -5.03 2.11 -19.00
C LEU A 14 -3.72 2.58 -18.39
N ARG A 15 -2.76 3.05 -19.20
CA ARG A 15 -1.50 3.61 -18.71
C ARG A 15 -1.76 4.77 -17.74
N ASP A 16 -2.61 5.71 -18.12
CA ASP A 16 -2.89 6.88 -17.28
C ASP A 16 -3.62 6.47 -15.99
N LYS A 17 -4.56 5.51 -16.07
CA LYS A 17 -5.23 4.97 -14.87
C LYS A 17 -4.28 4.21 -13.95
N THR A 18 -3.36 3.42 -14.50
CA THR A 18 -2.36 2.69 -13.72
C THR A 18 -1.41 3.66 -13.01
N LEU A 19 -0.97 4.73 -13.68
CA LEU A 19 -0.11 5.74 -13.07
C LEU A 19 -0.82 6.47 -11.92
N ALA A 20 -2.05 6.92 -12.14
CA ALA A 20 -2.84 7.55 -11.08
C ALA A 20 -3.11 6.61 -9.89
N PHE A 21 -3.34 5.32 -10.15
CA PHE A 21 -3.49 4.33 -9.09
C PHE A 21 -2.18 4.13 -8.31
N ALA A 22 -1.04 4.05 -9.01
CA ALA A 22 0.27 3.91 -8.39
C ALA A 22 0.61 5.10 -7.49
N GLU A 23 0.26 6.32 -7.87
CA GLU A 23 0.39 7.52 -7.02
C GLU A 23 -0.40 7.38 -5.70
N GLY A 24 -1.63 6.86 -5.77
CA GLY A 24 -2.43 6.57 -4.58
C GLY A 24 -1.80 5.53 -3.66
N VAL A 25 -1.24 4.46 -4.24
CA VAL A 25 -0.49 3.43 -3.49
C VAL A 25 0.73 4.05 -2.81
N LEU A 26 1.53 4.86 -3.51
CA LEU A 26 2.68 5.56 -2.93
C LEU A 26 2.27 6.48 -1.77
N GLY A 27 1.13 7.17 -1.89
CA GLY A 27 0.58 8.00 -0.82
C GLY A 27 0.18 7.20 0.43
N LEU A 28 -0.35 5.98 0.24
CA LEU A 28 -0.66 5.06 1.33
C LEU A 28 0.63 4.58 2.02
N VAL A 29 1.63 4.14 1.25
CA VAL A 29 2.94 3.72 1.76
C VAL A 29 3.55 4.81 2.63
N GLU A 30 3.53 6.06 2.18
CA GLU A 30 4.12 7.15 2.96
C GLU A 30 3.31 7.50 4.21
N THR A 31 2.00 7.32 4.16
CA THR A 31 1.15 7.45 5.35
C THR A 31 1.47 6.36 6.38
N LEU A 32 1.65 5.12 5.95
CA LEU A 32 2.04 4.00 6.82
C LEU A 32 3.46 4.17 7.38
N LYS A 33 4.41 4.70 6.61
CA LYS A 33 5.75 5.05 7.11
C LYS A 33 5.71 6.13 8.18
N ARG A 34 4.90 7.18 8.01
CA ARG A 34 4.70 8.22 9.05
C ARG A 34 4.05 7.63 10.31
N LEU A 35 3.03 6.79 10.14
CA LEU A 35 2.40 6.08 11.27
C LEU A 35 3.42 5.19 12.00
N SER A 36 4.27 4.50 11.24
CA SER A 36 5.33 3.64 11.77
C SER A 36 6.30 4.43 12.63
N ALA A 37 6.86 5.51 12.08
CA ALA A 37 7.82 6.38 12.76
C ALA A 37 7.25 7.02 14.03
N ALA A 38 5.97 7.41 14.02
CA ALA A 38 5.30 7.97 15.19
C ALA A 38 5.05 6.93 16.31
N ASN A 39 5.03 5.63 15.99
CA ASN A 39 4.60 4.56 16.90
C ASN A 39 5.64 3.47 17.12
N VAL A 40 6.92 3.78 16.94
CA VAL A 40 8.03 2.83 17.08
C VAL A 40 8.03 2.09 18.42
N LYS A 41 7.58 2.74 19.50
CA LYS A 41 7.55 2.20 20.87
C LYS A 41 6.14 1.82 21.36
N THR A 42 5.10 2.03 20.54
CA THR A 42 3.72 1.73 20.93
C THR A 42 3.50 0.22 20.90
N LEU A 43 3.52 -0.43 22.05
CA LEU A 43 3.38 -1.89 22.16
C LEU A 43 2.00 -2.38 21.72
N MET A 44 1.96 -3.52 21.04
CA MET A 44 0.74 -4.27 20.73
C MET A 44 1.02 -5.77 20.66
N PRO A 45 0.03 -6.64 20.87
CA PRO A 45 0.20 -8.08 20.62
C PRO A 45 0.32 -8.33 19.12
N GLY A 46 1.36 -9.06 18.70
CA GLY A 46 1.39 -9.67 17.38
C GLY A 46 0.38 -10.81 17.32
N LEU A 47 -0.25 -11.02 16.16
CA LEU A 47 -1.31 -12.01 16.00
C LEU A 47 -0.90 -13.12 15.03
N THR A 48 -1.16 -14.36 15.40
CA THR A 48 -1.12 -15.53 14.51
C THR A 48 -2.43 -16.29 14.66
N HIS A 49 -3.10 -16.64 13.56
CA HIS A 49 -4.46 -17.21 13.60
C HIS A 49 -5.46 -16.37 14.43
N HIS A 50 -5.29 -15.04 14.40
CA HIS A 50 -6.05 -14.09 15.22
C HIS A 50 -5.90 -14.28 16.74
N GLN A 51 -4.88 -15.00 17.21
CA GLN A 51 -4.54 -15.16 18.62
C GLN A 51 -3.26 -14.40 18.98
N PRO A 52 -3.15 -13.83 20.20
CA PRO A 52 -1.93 -13.21 20.67
C PRO A 52 -0.73 -14.17 20.63
N ALA A 53 0.38 -13.72 20.05
CA ALA A 53 1.65 -14.44 19.98
C ALA A 53 2.75 -13.61 20.65
N ALA A 54 3.79 -13.23 19.90
CA ALA A 54 4.86 -12.36 20.40
C ALA A 54 4.41 -10.90 20.50
N TRP A 55 5.01 -10.15 21.43
CA TRP A 55 4.88 -8.70 21.47
C TRP A 55 5.54 -8.07 20.25
N THR A 56 4.90 -7.04 19.72
CA THR A 56 5.43 -6.19 18.66
C THR A 56 5.03 -4.74 18.94
N THR A 57 5.24 -3.84 17.98
CA THR A 57 4.78 -2.45 18.07
C THR A 57 3.86 -2.11 16.92
N LEU A 58 2.97 -1.14 17.14
CA LEU A 58 2.16 -0.54 16.07
C LEU A 58 3.07 0.02 14.97
N GLY A 59 4.26 0.51 15.36
CA GLY A 59 5.32 0.90 14.44
C GLY A 59 5.73 -0.21 13.47
N HIS A 60 6.03 -1.41 14.01
CA HIS A 60 6.40 -2.58 13.23
C HIS A 60 5.24 -3.05 12.34
N TRP A 61 4.01 -3.13 12.87
CA TRP A 61 2.83 -3.49 12.08
C TRP A 61 2.60 -2.53 10.90
N ALA A 62 2.69 -1.21 11.13
CA ALA A 62 2.53 -0.24 10.06
C ALA A 62 3.62 -0.39 8.97
N ALA A 63 4.86 -0.70 9.38
CA ALA A 63 5.97 -0.92 8.44
C ALA A 63 5.83 -2.20 7.61
N SER A 64 5.14 -3.25 8.10
CA SER A 64 4.91 -4.47 7.31
C SER A 64 3.85 -4.32 6.21
N HIS A 65 3.11 -3.21 6.23
CA HIS A 65 2.06 -2.90 5.25
C HIS A 65 2.40 -1.71 4.35
N ALA A 66 3.54 -1.05 4.58
CA ALA A 66 4.11 -0.01 3.73
C ALA A 66 4.98 -0.63 2.64
#